data_AF-A0A7V0R5Z8-F1
#
_entry.id   AF-A0A7V0R5Z8-F1
#
_cell.length_a   1.000
_cell.length_b   1.000
_cell.length_c   1.000
_cell.angle_alpha   90.00
_cell.angle_beta   90.00
_cell.angle_gamma   90.00
#
_symmetry.space_group_name_H-M   'P 1'
#
loop_
_entity.id
_entity.type
_entity.pdbx_description
1 polymer ?
#
loop_
_entity_poly.entity_id
_entity_poly.type
_entity_poly.pdbx_seq_one_letter_code
_entity_poly.pdbx_strand_id
1 'polypeptide(L)'
;MMKKIVFLVFVLLFPMVPAEALNHTAQGEETYSLKLRASQHHEFLRIVLEGDDAILSRGIVNQKGRDIMVRFPDSRFTVQGVKVPVTYKLNKDTVLFSPGPFSGLKVFSLKYPSRLVMDVFTKKVKKRRKP
;
A
#
# COMPACT_ATOMS: atom_id res chain seq x y z
N MET A 1 -53.22 -48.60 36.12
CA MET A 1 -51.82 -49.07 35.99
C MET A 1 -51.39 -48.81 34.54
N MET A 2 -50.58 -47.78 34.26
CA MET A 2 -49.10 -47.82 34.20
C MET A 2 -48.60 -48.74 33.07
N LYS A 3 -47.82 -48.33 32.05
CA LYS A 3 -47.00 -47.13 31.78
C LYS A 3 -46.97 -46.89 30.26
N LYS A 4 -47.07 -45.62 29.83
CA LYS A 4 -46.76 -45.20 28.46
C LYS A 4 -45.23 -45.16 28.32
N ILE A 5 -44.67 -45.93 27.40
CA ILE A 5 -43.24 -45.88 27.07
C ILE A 5 -43.05 -44.72 26.10
N VAL A 6 -42.43 -43.65 26.59
CA VAL A 6 -42.00 -42.50 25.80
C VAL A 6 -40.62 -42.83 25.25
N PHE A 7 -40.49 -42.98 23.93
CA PHE A 7 -39.18 -43.03 23.27
C PHE A 7 -38.68 -41.61 23.08
N LEU A 8 -37.74 -41.19 23.92
CA LEU A 8 -36.97 -39.96 23.79
C LEU A 8 -35.89 -40.20 22.72
N VAL A 9 -36.17 -39.83 21.47
CA VAL A 9 -35.15 -39.82 20.43
C VAL A 9 -34.38 -38.51 20.55
N PHE A 10 -33.23 -38.57 21.20
CA PHE A 10 -32.24 -37.50 21.26
C PHE A 10 -31.45 -37.50 19.94
N VAL A 11 -32.04 -36.96 18.87
CA VAL A 11 -31.29 -36.68 17.64
C VAL A 11 -30.38 -35.49 17.92
N LEU A 12 -29.09 -35.78 18.07
CA LEU A 12 -28.02 -34.80 18.14
C LEU A 12 -28.14 -33.80 16.98
N LEU A 13 -28.59 -32.60 17.33
CA LEU A 13 -28.40 -31.38 16.57
C LEU A 13 -26.88 -31.14 16.40
N PHE A 14 -26.30 -31.66 15.33
CA PHE A 14 -25.06 -31.10 14.83
C PHE A 14 -25.41 -29.83 14.03
N PRO A 15 -25.03 -28.62 14.49
CA PRO A 15 -25.11 -27.47 13.62
C PRO A 15 -24.17 -27.73 12.45
N MET A 16 -24.75 -27.82 11.25
CA MET A 16 -24.01 -27.77 9.99
C MET A 16 -23.48 -26.34 9.86
N VAL A 17 -22.40 -26.04 10.57
CA VAL A 17 -21.68 -24.78 10.43
C VAL A 17 -21.00 -24.83 9.06
N PRO A 18 -21.20 -23.83 8.18
CA PRO A 18 -20.52 -23.79 6.89
C PRO A 18 -19.00 -23.82 7.11
N ALA A 19 -18.34 -24.75 6.42
CA ALA A 19 -16.88 -24.95 6.44
C ALA A 19 -16.12 -23.82 5.71
N GLU A 20 -16.48 -22.56 5.96
CA GLU A 20 -15.72 -21.39 5.48
C GLU A 20 -14.68 -20.91 6.50
N ALA A 21 -14.67 -21.48 7.70
CA ALA A 21 -13.63 -21.26 8.69
C ALA A 21 -12.59 -22.38 8.60
N LEU A 22 -11.63 -22.26 7.68
CA LEU A 22 -10.24 -22.75 7.77
C LEU A 22 -9.53 -22.64 6.41
N ASN A 23 -9.28 -21.41 5.96
CA ASN A 23 -8.18 -21.13 5.04
C ASN A 23 -7.10 -20.31 5.76
N HIS A 24 -6.69 -20.81 6.93
CA HIS A 24 -5.36 -20.50 7.46
C HIS A 24 -4.45 -21.66 7.05
N THR A 25 -3.80 -21.55 5.88
CA THR A 25 -2.44 -22.08 5.63
C THR A 25 -1.99 -21.77 4.19
N ALA A 26 -1.33 -20.62 4.04
CA ALA A 26 -0.14 -20.49 3.21
C ALA A 26 0.56 -19.19 3.65
N GLN A 27 1.29 -19.25 4.76
CA GLN A 27 2.16 -18.18 5.25
C GLN A 27 3.42 -18.06 4.37
N GLY A 28 3.23 -17.94 3.06
CA GLY A 28 4.19 -17.26 2.22
C GLY A 28 3.92 -15.77 2.41
N GLU A 29 4.91 -14.98 2.84
CA GLU A 29 4.81 -13.51 2.90
C GLU A 29 4.17 -13.00 1.59
N GLU A 30 2.89 -12.62 1.66
CA GLU A 30 2.11 -12.18 0.52
C GLU A 30 2.88 -11.05 -0.18
N THR A 31 3.15 -11.22 -1.48
CA THR A 31 3.95 -10.26 -2.24
C THR A 31 3.02 -9.38 -3.04
N TYR A 32 2.82 -8.15 -2.57
CA TYR A 32 1.94 -7.19 -3.23
C TYR A 32 2.56 -6.65 -4.50
N SER A 33 1.73 -6.24 -5.47
CA SER A 33 2.20 -5.53 -6.65
C SER A 33 1.73 -4.09 -6.62
N LEU A 34 2.68 -3.16 -6.63
CA LEU A 34 2.43 -1.72 -6.63
C LEU A 34 2.74 -1.15 -8.02
N LYS A 35 1.82 -0.34 -8.56
CA LYS A 35 2.04 0.46 -9.76
C LYS A 35 2.62 1.81 -9.36
N LEU A 36 3.77 2.15 -9.93
CA LEU A 36 4.40 3.45 -9.78
C LEU A 36 4.01 4.34 -10.96
N ARG A 37 3.41 5.49 -10.66
CA ARG A 37 3.13 6.55 -11.63
C ARG A 37 3.80 7.84 -11.17
N ALA A 38 4.21 8.68 -12.10
CA ALA A 38 4.61 10.03 -11.78
C ALA A 38 4.23 11.01 -12.89
N SER A 39 3.85 12.22 -12.51
CA SER A 39 3.46 13.29 -13.42
C SER A 39 4.07 14.62 -13.00
N GLN A 40 4.65 15.32 -13.97
CA GLN A 40 5.19 16.66 -13.75
C GLN A 40 4.06 17.69 -13.85
N HIS A 41 3.83 18.46 -12.79
CA HIS A 41 2.99 19.65 -12.78
C HIS A 41 3.85 20.92 -12.72
N HIS A 42 3.24 22.09 -12.88
CA HIS A 42 3.97 23.37 -12.89
C HIS A 42 4.73 23.63 -11.58
N GLU A 43 4.16 23.23 -10.44
CA GLU A 43 4.69 23.56 -9.11
C GLU A 43 5.32 22.37 -8.39
N PHE A 44 4.89 21.15 -8.74
CA PHE A 44 5.32 19.94 -8.08
C PHE A 44 5.44 18.77 -9.05
N LEU A 45 6.29 17.82 -8.69
CA LEU A 45 6.28 16.47 -9.24
C LEU A 45 5.33 15.64 -8.36
N ARG A 46 4.33 14.99 -8.96
CA ARG A 46 3.46 14.04 -8.25
C ARG A 46 3.98 12.64 -8.47
N ILE A 47 4.22 11.91 -7.38
CA ILE A 47 4.58 10.50 -7.37
C ILE A 47 3.41 9.74 -6.74
N VAL A 48 2.97 8.65 -7.38
CA VAL A 48 1.83 7.85 -6.92
C VAL A 48 2.23 6.39 -6.88
N LEU A 49 2.00 5.75 -5.74
CA LEU A 49 1.96 4.30 -5.59
C LEU A 49 0.50 3.86 -5.55
N GLU A 50 0.09 3.02 -6.49
CA GLU A 50 -1.27 2.48 -6.61
C GLU A 50 -1.21 0.96 -6.43
N GLY A 51 -2.16 0.38 -5.69
CA GLY A 51 -2.12 -1.05 -5.37
C GLY A 51 -3.18 -1.44 -4.36
N ASP A 52 -2.97 -2.59 -3.72
CA ASP A 52 -3.86 -3.11 -2.70
C ASP A 52 -3.90 -2.22 -1.45
N ASP A 53 -5.08 -2.08 -0.85
CA ASP A 53 -5.27 -1.26 0.34
C ASP A 53 -4.57 -1.84 1.57
N ALA A 54 -4.43 -3.16 1.66
CA ALA A 54 -3.77 -3.86 2.76
C ALA A 54 -2.33 -3.37 2.93
N ILE A 55 -1.59 -3.19 1.82
CA ILE A 55 -0.24 -2.64 1.87
C ILE A 55 -0.23 -1.11 1.95
N LEU A 56 -1.03 -0.40 1.14
CA LEU A 56 -0.93 1.05 1.05
C LEU A 56 -1.38 1.78 2.33
N SER A 57 -2.32 1.21 3.08
CA SER A 57 -2.78 1.75 4.36
C SER A 57 -1.71 1.71 5.46
N ARG A 58 -0.72 0.80 5.34
CA ARG A 58 0.42 0.67 6.27
C ARG A 58 1.66 1.46 5.83
N GLY A 59 1.57 2.18 4.71
CA GLY A 59 2.68 2.94 4.14
C GLY A 59 3.15 4.08 5.05
N ILE A 60 4.44 4.10 5.35
CA ILE A 60 5.08 5.16 6.14
C ILE A 60 5.97 5.97 5.21
N VAL A 61 5.70 7.28 5.10
CA VAL A 61 6.51 8.19 4.27
C VAL A 61 7.33 9.11 5.16
N ASN A 62 8.65 9.09 4.96
CA ASN A 62 9.60 9.94 5.66
C ASN A 62 10.52 10.65 4.67
N GLN A 63 10.84 11.92 4.95
CA GLN A 63 11.89 12.63 4.22
C GLN A 63 13.26 12.34 4.86
N LYS A 64 14.25 11.95 4.05
CA LYS A 64 15.64 11.76 4.47
C LYS A 64 16.54 12.66 3.62
N GLY A 65 16.82 13.86 4.10
CA GLY A 65 17.57 14.86 3.34
C GLY A 65 16.81 15.30 2.08
N ARG A 66 17.32 14.95 0.90
CA ARG A 66 16.69 15.21 -0.41
C ARG A 66 15.99 13.99 -1.01
N ASP A 67 15.95 12.88 -0.27
CA ASP A 67 15.25 11.68 -0.68
C ASP A 67 13.93 11.53 0.08
N ILE A 68 13.01 10.80 -0.52
CA ILE A 68 11.72 10.43 0.06
C ILE A 68 11.72 8.92 0.23
N MET A 69 11.63 8.46 1.47
CA MET A 69 11.62 7.06 1.83
C MET A 69 10.19 6.63 2.12
N VAL A 70 9.69 5.64 1.39
CA VAL A 70 8.38 5.02 1.62
C VAL A 70 8.61 3.60 2.09
N ARG A 71 8.13 3.26 3.29
CA ARG A 71 8.27 1.94 3.90
C ARG A 71 6.92 1.25 4.05
N PHE A 72 6.89 -0.05 3.84
CA PHE A 72 5.74 -0.92 4.05
C PHE A 72 6.16 -2.06 4.99
N PRO A 73 6.14 -1.82 6.32
CA PRO A 73 6.60 -2.82 7.29
C PRO A 73 5.90 -4.16 7.12
N ASP A 74 6.64 -5.24 7.38
CA ASP A 74 6.16 -6.62 7.36
C ASP A 74 5.48 -7.04 6.05
N SER A 75 5.78 -6.34 4.95
CA SER A 75 5.18 -6.56 3.65
C SER A 75 6.27 -6.69 2.59
N ARG A 76 6.13 -7.69 1.71
CA ARG A 76 6.92 -7.78 0.49
C ARG A 76 6.14 -7.17 -0.66
N PHE A 77 6.84 -6.49 -1.57
CA PHE A 77 6.19 -5.98 -2.76
C PHE A 77 7.14 -5.88 -3.96
N THR A 78 6.53 -5.83 -5.14
CA THR A 78 7.17 -5.48 -6.39
C THR A 78 6.63 -4.13 -6.88
N VAL A 79 7.45 -3.37 -7.60
CA VAL A 79 7.02 -2.11 -8.21
C VAL A 79 7.03 -2.25 -9.72
N GLN A 80 5.86 -2.10 -10.32
CA GLN A 80 5.69 -1.97 -11.76
C GLN A 80 5.76 -0.48 -12.11
N GLY A 81 6.86 -0.06 -12.73
CA GLY A 81 7.04 1.32 -13.18
C GLY A 81 7.25 1.38 -14.69
N VAL A 82 6.37 2.07 -15.40
CA VAL A 82 6.66 2.54 -16.76
C VAL A 82 7.52 3.79 -16.61
N LYS A 83 8.71 3.82 -17.24
CA LYS A 83 9.70 4.94 -17.26
C LYS A 83 9.17 6.24 -16.65
N VAL A 84 9.34 6.41 -15.33
CA VAL A 84 8.88 7.59 -14.59
C VAL A 84 9.98 8.66 -14.51
N PRO A 85 9.64 9.95 -14.49
CA PRO A 85 10.60 11.06 -14.35
C PRO A 85 11.13 11.22 -12.91
N VAL A 86 11.42 10.12 -12.22
CA VAL A 86 12.01 10.11 -10.89
C VAL A 86 12.91 8.90 -10.71
N THR A 87 14.13 9.12 -10.24
CA THR A 87 15.03 8.03 -9.86
C THR A 87 14.51 7.39 -8.58
N TYR A 88 14.47 6.05 -8.54
CA TYR A 88 14.10 5.32 -7.33
C TYR A 88 14.96 4.06 -7.15
N LYS A 89 15.08 3.62 -5.90
CA LYS A 89 15.69 2.34 -5.52
C LYS A 89 14.71 1.53 -4.69
N LEU A 90 14.70 0.22 -4.92
CA LEU A 90 13.92 -0.73 -4.13
C LEU A 90 14.84 -1.43 -3.13
N ASN A 91 14.35 -1.59 -1.92
CA ASN A 91 14.88 -2.48 -0.89
C ASN A 91 13.70 -3.25 -0.29
N LYS A 92 13.94 -4.41 0.33
CA LYS A 92 12.94 -5.38 0.82
C LYS A 92 11.52 -4.82 1.08
N ASP A 93 11.41 -3.88 2.01
CA ASP A 93 10.16 -3.24 2.48
C ASP A 93 10.07 -1.75 2.13
N THR A 94 10.99 -1.22 1.31
CA THR A 94 11.23 0.22 1.17
C THR A 94 11.44 0.65 -0.28
N VAL A 95 10.79 1.75 -0.68
CA VAL A 95 11.11 2.49 -1.91
C VAL A 95 11.75 3.82 -1.53
N LEU A 96 12.95 4.09 -2.07
CA LEU A 96 13.63 5.37 -1.90
C LEU A 96 13.56 6.15 -3.21
N PHE A 97 12.83 7.26 -3.20
CA PHE A 97 12.74 8.20 -4.33
C PHE A 97 13.76 9.33 -4.18
N SER A 98 14.45 9.65 -5.26
CA SER A 98 15.42 10.73 -5.36
C SER A 98 14.97 11.77 -6.40
N PRO A 99 13.99 12.64 -6.06
CA PRO A 99 13.46 13.65 -6.98
C PRO A 99 14.38 14.86 -7.19
N GLY A 100 15.53 14.92 -6.50
CA GLY A 100 16.41 16.08 -6.50
C GLY A 100 16.00 17.14 -5.46
N PRO A 101 16.48 18.39 -5.58
CA PRO A 101 16.16 19.44 -4.61
C PRO A 101 14.68 19.86 -4.65
N PHE A 102 14.00 19.78 -3.51
CA PHE A 102 12.62 20.25 -3.34
C PHE A 102 12.48 21.15 -2.10
N SER A 103 11.42 21.96 -2.06
CA SER A 103 11.11 22.87 -0.96
C SER A 103 10.05 22.35 0.01
N GLY A 104 9.27 21.36 -0.42
CA GLY A 104 8.22 20.78 0.43
C GLY A 104 7.75 19.44 -0.10
N LEU A 105 7.14 18.68 0.79
CA LEU A 105 6.54 17.38 0.52
C LEU A 105 5.13 17.37 1.13
N LYS A 106 4.13 17.04 0.32
CA LYS A 106 2.77 16.76 0.81
C LYS A 106 2.43 15.32 0.52
N VAL A 107 1.94 14.61 1.52
CA VAL A 107 1.58 13.18 1.43
C VAL A 107 0.11 13.02 1.78
N PHE A 108 -0.61 12.23 1.00
CA PHE A 108 -2.01 11.89 1.27
C PHE A 108 -2.39 10.58 0.58
N SER A 109 -3.50 9.98 1.04
CA SER A 109 -4.02 8.74 0.48
C SER A 109 -5.35 8.98 -0.21
N LEU A 110 -5.61 8.25 -1.30
CA LEU A 110 -6.89 8.20 -1.99
C LEU A 110 -7.43 6.78 -1.94
N LYS A 111 -8.76 6.64 -1.95
CA LYS A 111 -9.47 5.35 -2.04
C LYS A 111 -10.08 5.21 -3.44
N TYR A 112 -10.31 3.97 -3.87
CA TYR A 112 -10.99 3.60 -5.13
C TYR A 112 -10.37 4.19 -6.43
N PRO A 113 -9.20 3.70 -6.91
CA PRO A 113 -8.34 2.68 -6.31
C PRO A 113 -7.48 3.26 -5.18
N SER A 114 -6.99 2.39 -4.29
CA SER A 114 -6.09 2.76 -3.22
C SER A 114 -4.78 3.31 -3.77
N ARG A 115 -4.42 4.51 -3.32
CA ARG A 115 -3.25 5.25 -3.78
C ARG A 115 -2.58 5.97 -2.61
N LEU A 116 -1.26 5.88 -2.54
CA LEU A 116 -0.42 6.75 -1.74
C LEU A 116 0.19 7.81 -2.67
N VAL A 117 -0.13 9.08 -2.43
CA VAL A 117 0.24 10.21 -3.28
C VAL A 117 1.24 11.11 -2.55
N MET A 118 2.31 11.48 -3.26
CA MET A 118 3.36 12.36 -2.78
C MET A 118 3.55 13.50 -3.78
N ASP A 119 3.22 14.72 -3.35
CA ASP A 119 3.49 15.95 -4.12
C ASP A 119 4.81 16.56 -3.65
N VAL A 120 5.79 16.59 -4.54
CA VAL A 120 7.14 17.08 -4.31
C VAL A 120 7.29 18.46 -4.92
N PHE A 121 7.24 19.50 -4.09
CA PHE A 121 7.26 20.89 -4.53
C PHE A 121 8.67 21.32 -4.92
N THR A 122 8.86 21.67 -6.19
CA THR A 122 10.20 22.00 -6.71
C THR A 122 10.58 23.43 -6.33
N LYS A 123 11.84 23.66 -5.96
CA LYS A 123 12.36 25.03 -5.86
C LYS A 123 12.49 25.58 -7.27
N LYS A 124 11.67 26.57 -7.66
CA LYS A 124 11.86 27.30 -8.92
C LYS A 124 13.29 27.83 -8.95
N VAL A 125 14.13 27.25 -9.79
CA VAL A 125 15.44 27.82 -10.10
C VAL A 125 15.14 29.10 -10.86
N LYS A 126 15.20 30.26 -10.19
CA LYS A 126 15.22 31.55 -10.87
C LYS A 126 16.41 31.49 -11.83
N LYS A 127 16.17 31.27 -13.13
CA LYS A 127 17.19 31.48 -14.16
C LYS A 127 17.64 32.93 -13.97
N ARG A 128 18.84 33.14 -13.44
CA ARG A 128 19.48 34.46 -13.44
C ARG A 128 19.55 34.84 -14.92
N ARG A 129 18.72 35.80 -15.35
CA ARG A 129 18.94 36.49 -16.62
C ARG A 129 20.32 37.13 -16.47
N LYS A 130 21.29 36.70 -17.29
CA LYS A 130 22.58 37.40 -17.36
C LYS A 130 22.27 38.86 -17.75
N PRO A 131 22.90 39.84 -17.09
CA PRO A 131 22.78 41.24 -17.46
C PRO A 131 23.28 41.47 -18.88
#